data_AF-A0A023FPZ9-F1
#
_entry.id   AF-A0A023FPZ9-F1
#
_cell.length_a   1.000
_cell.length_b   1.000
_cell.length_c   1.000
_cell.angle_alpha   90.00
_cell.angle_beta   90.00
_cell.angle_gamma   90.00
#
_symmetry.space_group_name_H-M   'P 1'
#
loop_
_entity.id
_entity.type
_entity.pdbx_description
1 polymer ?
#
loop_
_entity_poly.entity_id
_entity_poly.type
_entity_poly.pdbx_seq_one_letter_code
_entity_poly.pdbx_strand_id
1 'polypeptide(L)'
;QVFFTIGFTLLLLGCVLLLAMHICLPSARTHQLLKVVIALLLASAVCNTIAVIVFGARGDGRDWMPDPDHNFLSWSFALGVIGAFCTYVAAVLFAVDSRRMARKLDEQEHQQQAYSMNPTHTMGAPPPRT
;
A
#
# COMPACT_ATOMS: atom_id res chain seq x y z
N GLN A 1 10.78 5.53 -21.03
CA GLN A 1 10.13 4.20 -20.96
C GLN A 1 10.40 3.45 -19.66
N VAL A 2 11.66 3.18 -19.29
CA VAL A 2 12.03 2.36 -18.12
C VAL A 2 11.35 2.76 -16.79
N PHE A 3 11.32 4.05 -16.46
CA PHE A 3 10.68 4.51 -15.22
C PHE A 3 9.18 4.21 -15.18
N PHE A 4 8.47 4.42 -16.31
CA PHE A 4 7.04 4.15 -16.40
C PHE A 4 6.77 2.64 -16.31
N THR A 5 7.60 1.81 -16.94
CA THR A 5 7.43 0.35 -16.86
C THR A 5 7.68 -0.16 -15.44
N ILE A 6 8.75 0.28 -14.78
CA ILE A 6 9.01 -0.09 -13.38
C ILE A 6 7.87 0.37 -12.49
N GLY A 7 7.46 1.63 -12.60
CA GLY A 7 6.39 2.18 -11.78
C GLY A 7 5.05 1.45 -12.01
N PHE A 8 4.70 1.16 -13.25
CA PHE A 8 3.50 0.40 -13.59
C PHE A 8 3.56 -1.05 -13.08
N THR A 9 4.70 -1.74 -13.18
CA THR A 9 4.86 -3.09 -12.64
C THR A 9 4.76 -3.11 -11.11
N LEU A 10 5.34 -2.13 -10.41
CA LEU A 10 5.22 -2.00 -8.96
C LEU A 10 3.77 -1.76 -8.52
N LEU A 11 3.01 -0.97 -9.28
CA LEU A 11 1.58 -0.76 -9.06
C LEU A 11 0.81 -2.07 -9.19
N LEU A 12 1.03 -2.82 -10.28
CA LEU A 12 0.37 -4.12 -10.49
C LEU A 12 0.69 -5.11 -9.37
N LEU A 13 1.96 -5.17 -8.96
CA LEU A 13 2.36 -6.02 -7.83
C LEU A 13 1.66 -5.60 -6.53
N GLY A 14 1.57 -4.30 -6.25
CA GLY A 14 0.84 -3.76 -5.10
C GLY A 14 -0.64 -4.17 -5.12
N CYS A 15 -1.30 -4.07 -6.27
CA CYS A 15 -2.70 -4.51 -6.46
C CYS A 15 -2.87 -6.01 -6.22
N VAL A 16 -1.98 -6.85 -6.77
CA VAL A 16 -2.02 -8.31 -6.57
C VAL A 16 -1.85 -8.66 -5.09
N LEU A 17 -0.92 -8.02 -4.40
CA LEU A 17 -0.70 -8.23 -2.96
C LEU A 17 -1.89 -7.78 -2.12
N LEU A 18 -2.52 -6.65 -2.46
CA LEU A 18 -3.75 -6.19 -1.80
C LEU A 18 -4.90 -7.18 -1.97
N LEU A 19 -5.10 -7.71 -3.18
CA LEU A 19 -6.13 -8.72 -3.42
C LEU A 19 -5.83 -10.03 -2.67
N ALA A 20 -4.58 -10.49 -2.71
CA ALA A 20 -4.15 -11.67 -1.97
C ALA A 20 -4.36 -11.52 -0.45
N MET A 21 -4.11 -10.31 0.08
CA MET A 21 -4.39 -9.96 1.48
C MET A 21 -5.86 -10.10 1.85
N HIS A 22 -6.76 -9.65 0.99
CA HIS A 22 -8.20 -9.67 1.26
C HIS A 22 -8.84 -11.05 1.04
N ILE A 23 -8.32 -11.86 0.11
CA ILE A 23 -8.96 -13.12 -0.30
C ILE A 23 -8.31 -14.34 0.38
N CYS A 24 -6.99 -14.35 0.55
CA CYS A 24 -6.24 -15.58 0.80
C CYS A 24 -5.54 -15.64 2.17
N LEU A 25 -5.27 -14.49 2.81
CA LEU A 25 -4.32 -14.43 3.93
C LEU A 25 -5.00 -14.29 5.30
N PRO A 26 -4.61 -15.11 6.29
CA PRO A 26 -5.04 -14.93 7.68
C PRO A 26 -4.54 -13.60 8.27
N SER A 27 -5.39 -12.98 9.10
CA SER A 27 -5.22 -11.63 9.69
C SER A 27 -3.85 -11.35 10.35
N ALA A 28 -3.16 -12.38 10.83
CA ALA A 28 -1.93 -12.24 11.63
C ALA A 28 -0.77 -11.51 10.93
N ARG A 29 -0.69 -11.51 9.59
CA ARG A 29 0.39 -10.82 8.84
C ARG A 29 -0.09 -9.61 8.04
N THR A 30 -1.36 -9.25 8.13
CA THR A 30 -1.99 -8.23 7.29
C THR A 30 -1.36 -6.85 7.51
N HIS A 31 -1.02 -6.50 8.75
CA HIS A 31 -0.42 -5.19 9.03
C HIS A 31 0.96 -5.00 8.36
N GLN A 32 1.84 -6.01 8.41
CA GLN A 32 3.17 -5.92 7.81
C GLN A 32 3.11 -5.87 6.28
N LEU A 33 2.26 -6.72 5.68
CA LEU A 33 2.05 -6.72 4.23
C LEU A 33 1.42 -5.41 3.74
N LEU A 34 0.52 -4.79 4.51
CA LEU A 34 -0.03 -3.47 4.18
C LEU A 34 1.07 -2.39 4.10
N LYS A 35 2.06 -2.44 5.00
CA LYS A 35 3.23 -1.55 4.93
C LYS A 35 4.06 -1.77 3.67
N VAL A 36 4.24 -3.02 3.24
CA VAL A 36 4.92 -3.36 1.99
C VAL A 36 4.15 -2.80 0.79
N VAL A 37 2.83 -2.96 0.76
CA VAL A 37 1.98 -2.38 -0.29
C VAL A 37 2.14 -0.86 -0.35
N ILE A 38 2.07 -0.16 0.78
CA ILE A 38 2.24 1.30 0.82
C ILE A 38 3.60 1.70 0.22
N ALA A 39 4.68 0.99 0.58
CA ALA A 39 6.00 1.25 0.04
C ALA A 39 6.06 1.03 -1.49
N LEU A 40 5.44 -0.04 -1.99
CA LEU A 40 5.35 -0.32 -3.44
C LEU A 40 4.57 0.76 -4.18
N LEU A 41 3.44 1.23 -3.64
CA LEU A 41 2.64 2.28 -4.25
C LEU A 41 3.37 3.62 -4.25
N LEU A 42 4.10 3.98 -3.19
CA LEU A 42 4.93 5.19 -3.16
C LEU A 42 6.06 5.13 -4.18
N ALA A 43 6.78 4.00 -4.24
CA ALA A 43 7.85 3.80 -5.22
C ALA A 43 7.30 3.88 -6.67
N SER A 44 6.15 3.23 -6.91
CA SER A 44 5.43 3.32 -8.17
C SER A 44 5.07 4.76 -8.55
N ALA A 45 4.46 5.50 -7.63
CA ALA A 45 4.04 6.88 -7.85
C ALA A 45 5.23 7.79 -8.19
N VAL A 46 6.35 7.66 -7.47
CA VAL A 46 7.59 8.42 -7.73
C VAL A 46 8.14 8.10 -9.13
N CYS A 47 8.28 6.82 -9.47
CA CYS A 47 8.77 6.40 -10.79
C CYS A 47 7.88 6.92 -11.93
N ASN A 48 6.56 6.77 -11.80
CA ASN A 48 5.61 7.25 -12.81
C ASN A 48 5.61 8.77 -12.91
N THR A 49 5.78 9.50 -11.80
CA THR A 49 5.90 10.97 -11.79
C THR A 49 7.16 11.44 -12.50
N ILE A 50 8.30 10.80 -12.25
CA ILE A 50 9.54 11.12 -12.99
C ILE A 50 9.32 10.86 -14.49
N ALA A 51 8.69 9.75 -14.85
CA ALA A 51 8.43 9.41 -16.24
C ALA A 51 7.53 10.45 -16.93
N VAL A 52 6.41 10.86 -16.31
CA VAL A 52 5.49 11.82 -16.91
C VAL A 52 6.06 13.24 -16.94
N ILE A 53 6.89 13.65 -15.97
CA ILE A 53 7.56 14.96 -16.01
C ILE A 53 8.59 15.00 -17.13
N VAL A 54 9.45 13.99 -17.23
CA VAL A 54 10.50 13.94 -18.27
C VAL A 54 9.86 13.90 -19.66
N PHE A 55 8.84 13.07 -19.85
CA PHE A 55 8.13 12.99 -21.12
C PHE A 55 7.33 14.27 -21.42
N GLY A 56 6.67 14.86 -20.43
CA GLY A 56 5.93 16.12 -20.61
C GLY A 56 6.82 17.32 -20.93
N ALA A 57 8.04 17.37 -20.35
CA ALA A 57 8.97 18.48 -20.56
C ALA A 57 9.80 18.35 -21.83
N ARG A 58 10.14 17.11 -22.25
CA ARG A 58 11.08 16.86 -23.37
C ARG A 58 10.46 16.14 -24.55
N GLY A 59 9.24 15.62 -24.44
CA GLY A 59 8.59 14.81 -25.47
C GLY A 59 8.47 15.51 -26.83
N ASP A 60 8.26 16.82 -26.81
CA ASP A 60 8.14 17.64 -28.02
C ASP A 60 9.52 18.09 -28.59
N GLY A 61 10.61 17.82 -27.87
CA GLY A 61 11.95 18.23 -28.26
C GLY A 61 12.53 17.37 -29.39
N ARG A 62 12.89 18.01 -30.50
CA ARG A 62 13.54 17.36 -31.67
C ARG A 62 14.88 16.70 -31.35
N ASP A 63 15.50 17.05 -30.22
CA ASP A 63 16.83 16.58 -29.82
C ASP A 63 16.78 15.36 -28.88
N TRP A 64 15.59 14.95 -28.43
CA TRP A 64 15.46 13.91 -27.40
C TRP A 64 14.82 12.61 -27.88
N MET A 65 13.74 12.72 -28.65
CA MET A 65 12.95 11.57 -29.10
C MET A 65 13.09 11.41 -30.63
N PRO A 66 13.33 10.19 -31.15
CA PRO A 66 13.26 9.95 -32.59
C PRO A 66 11.84 10.20 -33.12
N ASP A 67 11.74 10.73 -34.34
CA ASP A 67 10.47 11.12 -35.00
C ASP A 67 9.60 12.10 -34.18
N PRO A 68 10.13 13.26 -33.79
CA PRO A 68 9.46 14.24 -32.94
C PRO A 68 8.14 14.76 -33.52
N ASP A 69 8.04 14.83 -34.86
CA ASP A 69 6.86 15.34 -35.57
C ASP A 69 5.61 14.45 -35.39
N HIS A 70 5.75 13.23 -34.87
CA HIS A 70 4.65 12.31 -34.60
C HIS A 70 4.41 12.09 -33.09
N ASN A 71 5.21 12.71 -32.21
CA ASN A 71 5.18 12.47 -30.77
C ASN A 71 4.28 13.48 -30.03
N PHE A 72 2.99 13.46 -30.31
CA PHE A 72 2.01 14.31 -29.62
C PHE A 72 1.61 13.75 -28.25
N LEU A 73 1.30 14.64 -27.30
CA LEU A 73 0.72 14.26 -26.01
C LEU A 73 -0.67 13.67 -26.22
N SER A 74 -0.74 12.34 -26.15
CA SER A 74 -1.97 11.58 -26.37
C SER A 74 -2.79 11.39 -25.09
N TRP A 75 -3.98 10.83 -25.23
CA TRP A 75 -4.82 10.46 -24.08
C TRP A 75 -4.13 9.50 -23.11
N SER A 76 -3.23 8.62 -23.57
CA SER A 76 -2.51 7.72 -22.68
C SER A 76 -1.53 8.47 -21.78
N PHE A 77 -0.96 9.58 -22.24
CA PHE A 77 -0.14 10.46 -21.40
C PHE A 77 -1.00 11.09 -20.28
N ALA A 78 -2.18 11.63 -20.62
CA ALA A 78 -3.10 12.20 -19.63
C ALA A 78 -3.51 11.15 -18.58
N LEU A 79 -3.83 9.93 -19.01
CA LEU A 79 -4.13 8.81 -18.12
C LEU A 79 -2.92 8.44 -17.23
N GLY A 80 -1.69 8.53 -17.76
CA GLY A 80 -0.47 8.32 -16.98
C GLY A 80 -0.30 9.34 -15.85
N VAL A 81 -0.58 10.63 -16.12
CA VAL A 81 -0.53 11.70 -15.11
C VAL A 81 -1.58 11.48 -14.02
N ILE A 82 -2.84 11.22 -14.43
CA ILE A 82 -3.95 10.96 -13.50
C ILE A 82 -3.64 9.70 -12.67
N GLY A 83 -3.15 8.65 -13.31
CA GLY A 83 -2.77 7.41 -12.63
C GLY A 83 -1.68 7.62 -11.58
N ALA A 84 -0.64 8.39 -11.90
CA ALA A 84 0.42 8.72 -10.93
C ALA A 84 -0.13 9.48 -9.72
N PHE A 85 -1.01 10.47 -9.95
CA PHE A 85 -1.67 11.22 -8.87
C PHE A 85 -2.56 10.32 -8.00
N CYS A 86 -3.46 9.54 -8.61
CA CYS A 86 -4.33 8.60 -7.89
C CYS A 86 -3.51 7.58 -7.09
N THR A 87 -2.35 7.16 -7.58
CA THR A 87 -1.45 6.24 -6.85
C THR A 87 -0.92 6.87 -5.55
N TYR A 88 -0.57 8.15 -5.54
CA TYR A 88 -0.22 8.86 -4.30
C TYR A 88 -1.38 8.91 -3.32
N VAL A 89 -2.58 9.26 -3.80
CA VAL A 89 -3.78 9.32 -2.96
C VAL A 89 -4.05 7.95 -2.32
N ALA A 90 -3.96 6.87 -3.10
CA ALA A 90 -4.11 5.51 -2.60
C ALA A 90 -3.07 5.18 -1.51
N ALA A 91 -1.78 5.50 -1.74
CA ALA A 91 -0.73 5.27 -0.76
C ALA A 91 -0.99 6.00 0.57
N VAL A 92 -1.46 7.26 0.52
CA VAL A 92 -1.83 8.02 1.72
C VAL A 92 -3.01 7.39 2.45
N LEU A 93 -4.06 6.99 1.73
CA LEU A 93 -5.22 6.33 2.32
C LEU A 93 -4.84 5.01 3.01
N PHE A 94 -4.02 4.17 2.36
CA PHE A 94 -3.53 2.94 2.98
C PHE A 94 -2.60 3.22 4.17
N ALA A 95 -1.81 4.30 4.16
CA ALA A 95 -1.03 4.70 5.32
C ALA A 95 -1.90 5.09 6.52
N VAL A 96 -3.02 5.79 6.28
CA VAL A 96 -4.02 6.07 7.33
C VAL A 96 -4.63 4.78 7.85
N ASP A 97 -4.98 3.85 6.97
CA ASP A 97 -5.54 2.55 7.39
C ASP A 97 -4.53 1.71 8.20
N SER A 98 -3.26 1.68 7.78
CA SER A 98 -2.17 1.02 8.51
C SER A 98 -2.02 1.56 9.94
N ARG A 99 -2.14 2.89 10.13
CA ARG A 99 -2.12 3.51 11.47
C ARG A 99 -3.32 3.12 12.31
N ARG A 100 -4.51 2.98 11.71
CA ARG A 100 -5.71 2.51 12.40
C ARG A 100 -5.57 1.05 12.82
N MET A 101 -5.00 0.22 11.97
CA MET A 101 -4.71 -1.18 12.28
C MET A 101 -3.71 -1.30 13.43
N ALA A 102 -2.60 -0.54 13.41
CA ALA A 102 -1.61 -0.55 14.49
C ALA A 102 -2.26 -0.28 15.86
N ARG A 103 -3.10 0.76 15.97
CA ARG A 103 -3.81 1.09 17.23
C ARG A 103 -4.69 -0.06 17.72
N LYS A 104 -5.40 -0.75 16.83
CA LYS A 104 -6.24 -1.90 17.18
C LYS A 104 -5.42 -3.09 17.67
N LEU A 105 -4.24 -3.33 17.09
CA LEU A 105 -3.34 -4.38 17.55
C LEU A 105 -2.83 -4.04 18.96
N ASP A 106 -2.38 -2.81 19.19
CA ASP A 106 -1.91 -2.35 20.50
C ASP A 106 -3.01 -2.53 21.57
N GLU A 107 -4.26 -2.13 21.27
CA GLU A 107 -5.42 -2.31 22.16
C GLU A 107 -5.69 -3.80 22.47
N GLN A 108 -5.58 -4.68 21.47
CA GLN A 108 -5.78 -6.13 21.65
C GLN A 108 -4.67 -6.75 22.53
N GLU A 109 -3.42 -6.33 22.36
CA GLU A 109 -2.30 -6.80 23.17
C GLU A 109 -2.47 -6.38 24.64
N HIS A 110 -2.85 -5.13 24.91
CA HIS A 110 -3.12 -4.66 26.27
C HIS A 110 -4.28 -5.43 26.91
N GLN A 111 -5.35 -5.72 26.16
CA GLN A 111 -6.46 -6.53 26.66
C GLN A 111 -6.02 -7.97 26.97
N GLN A 112 -5.25 -8.61 26.09
CA GLN A 112 -4.72 -9.96 26.33
C GLN A 112 -3.83 -10.03 27.57
N GLN A 113 -2.98 -9.02 27.79
CA GLN A 113 -2.17 -8.93 29.00
C GLN A 113 -3.04 -8.76 30.26
N ALA A 114 -4.07 -7.91 30.22
CA ALA A 114 -5.00 -7.73 31.33
C ALA A 114 -5.78 -9.02 31.66
N TYR A 115 -6.22 -9.77 30.65
CA TYR A 115 -6.84 -11.09 30.87
C TYR A 115 -5.84 -12.13 31.41
N SER A 116 -4.59 -12.15 30.91
CA SER A 116 -3.56 -13.06 31.41
C SER A 116 -3.13 -12.77 32.86
N MET A 117 -3.24 -11.52 33.31
CA MET A 117 -2.94 -11.10 34.68
C MET A 117 -4.08 -11.37 35.66
N ASN A 118 -5.27 -11.76 35.20
CA ASN A 118 -6.38 -12.13 36.05
C ASN A 118 -6.52 -13.67 36.07
N PRO A 119 -5.66 -14.40 36.80
CA PRO A 119 -5.83 -15.84 36.92
C PRO A 119 -7.19 -16.06 37.56
N THR A 120 -8.03 -16.78 36.84
CA THR A 120 -9.30 -17.37 37.25
C THR A 120 -9.36 -17.63 38.76
N HIS A 121 -9.83 -16.66 39.53
CA HIS A 121 -10.27 -16.83 40.93
C HIS A 121 -11.62 -17.56 40.92
N THR A 122 -11.68 -18.71 40.24
CA THR A 122 -12.75 -19.69 40.32
C THR A 122 -12.13 -21.09 40.43
N MET A 123 -11.31 -21.31 41.45
CA MET A 123 -11.34 -22.60 42.15
C MET A 123 -12.16 -22.38 43.41
N GLY A 124 -13.48 -22.37 43.26
CA GLY A 124 -14.37 -22.57 44.38
C GLY A 124 -14.08 -23.95 44.96
N ALA A 125 -13.38 -23.97 46.09
CA ALA A 125 -13.19 -25.19 46.87
C ALA A 125 -14.59 -25.70 47.30
N PRO A 126 -14.88 -27.01 47.15
CA PRO A 126 -16.14 -27.55 47.63
C PRO A 126 -16.18 -27.47 49.16
N PRO A 127 -17.34 -27.12 49.76
CA PRO A 127 -17.46 -27.01 51.21
C PRO A 127 -17.21 -28.38 51.88
N PRO A 128 -16.57 -28.41 53.06
CA PRO A 128 -16.33 -29.66 53.79
C PRO A 128 -17.67 -30.24 54.25
N ARG A 129 -17.95 -31.49 53.86
CA ARG A 129 -19.07 -32.27 54.42
C ARG A 129 -18.63 -32.79 55.79
N THR A 130 -19.18 -32.19 56.84
CA THR A 130 -19.27 -32.77 58.19
C THR A 130 -20.34 -33.83 58.25
#